data_AF-A0AAV9HVD1-F1
#
_entry.id   AF-A0AAV9HVD1-F1
#
_cell.length_a   1.000
_cell.length_b   1.000
_cell.length_c   1.000
_cell.angle_alpha   90.00
_cell.angle_beta   90.00
_cell.angle_gamma   90.00
#
_symmetry.space_group_name_H-M   'P 1'
#
loop_
_entity.id
_entity.type
_entity.pdbx_description
1 polymer ?
#
loop_
_entity_poly.entity_id
_entity_poly.type
_entity_poly.pdbx_seq_one_letter_code
_entity_poly.pdbx_strand_id
1 'polypeptide(L)'
;MAAQEKMLHKFKAAQLSGSSGLTPPSKFRTFTVAVREMREGARQGNWAAHMLPALRVHDYNGEYHIESFDQAVAYLKDEQLGRNLGYILAVILLQTPQGVDVETLMGSAEGVKQLHACVTLWDYITKGCGQEPHTAARSVCGKILKKYFKGENDGEPDTVSAYSAWSSRQVVKEGGRDAPMSIRELFEGNN
;
A
#
# COMPACT_ATOMS: atom_id res chain seq x y z
N MET A 1 -1.73 15.18 -14.94
CA MET A 1 -0.66 14.33 -15.51
C MET A 1 0.71 14.65 -14.90
N ALA A 2 1.22 15.89 -14.98
CA ALA A 2 2.54 16.23 -14.44
C ALA A 2 2.77 15.90 -12.94
N ALA A 3 1.74 15.98 -12.09
CA ALA A 3 1.87 15.63 -10.67
C ALA A 3 2.01 14.11 -10.42
N GLN A 4 1.27 13.28 -11.18
CA GLN A 4 1.36 11.83 -11.07
C GLN A 4 2.71 11.32 -11.56
N GLU A 5 3.20 11.81 -12.69
CA GLU A 5 4.51 11.42 -13.23
C GLU A 5 5.66 11.76 -12.27
N LYS A 6 5.62 12.96 -11.66
CA LYS A 6 6.59 13.37 -10.63
C LYS A 6 6.56 12.42 -9.43
N MET A 7 5.37 12.06 -8.96
CA MET A 7 5.19 11.09 -7.87
C MET A 7 5.78 9.72 -8.24
N LEU A 8 5.42 9.15 -9.41
CA LEU A 8 5.92 7.85 -9.84
C LEU A 8 7.45 7.85 -9.97
N HIS A 9 8.02 8.88 -10.59
CA HIS A 9 9.47 9.02 -10.72
C HIS A 9 10.17 9.08 -9.35
N LYS A 10 9.61 9.84 -8.41
CA LYS A 10 10.13 9.95 -7.04
C LYS A 10 10.13 8.59 -6.33
N PHE A 11 9.02 7.85 -6.36
CA PHE A 11 8.96 6.50 -5.77
C PHE A 11 9.96 5.55 -6.43
N LYS A 12 10.03 5.51 -7.76
CA LYS A 12 10.99 4.66 -8.47
C LYS A 12 12.43 4.98 -8.08
N ALA A 13 12.79 6.26 -8.04
CA ALA A 13 14.13 6.69 -7.65
C ALA A 13 14.50 6.21 -6.24
N ALA A 14 13.57 6.31 -5.29
CA ALA A 14 13.78 5.84 -3.91
C ALA A 14 13.92 4.31 -3.82
N GLN A 15 13.13 3.56 -4.59
CA GLN A 15 13.24 2.09 -4.61
C GLN A 15 14.52 1.58 -5.28
N LEU A 16 15.12 2.40 -6.15
CA LEU A 16 16.34 2.12 -6.90
C LEU A 16 17.62 2.63 -6.23
N SER A 17 17.54 3.66 -5.39
CA SER A 17 18.68 4.15 -4.63
C SER A 17 19.14 3.10 -3.62
N GLY A 18 20.43 3.02 -3.34
CA GLY A 18 20.95 2.25 -2.19
C GLY A 18 20.78 3.08 -0.92
N SER A 19 20.33 2.49 0.18
CA SER A 19 20.15 3.23 1.43
C SER A 19 21.50 3.74 1.94
N SER A 20 21.71 5.06 1.85
CA SER A 20 22.87 5.72 2.45
C SER A 20 22.58 5.96 3.94
N GLY A 21 22.91 4.98 4.77
CA GLY A 21 22.74 5.06 6.23
C GLY A 21 23.51 3.95 6.93
N LEU A 22 24.75 4.30 7.33
CA LEU A 22 25.70 3.56 8.20
C LEU A 22 26.18 2.16 7.70
N THR A 23 27.45 2.12 7.27
CA THR A 23 28.30 0.96 6.85
C THR A 23 28.18 0.51 5.37
N PRO A 24 29.26 -0.10 4.80
CA PRO A 24 29.95 0.27 3.55
C PRO A 24 29.06 0.12 2.30
N PRO A 25 29.42 0.70 1.12
CA PRO A 25 28.46 1.11 0.09
C PRO A 25 27.57 -0.06 -0.32
N SER A 26 26.36 -0.10 0.23
CA SER A 26 25.40 -1.13 -0.08
C SER A 26 24.96 -0.88 -1.51
N LYS A 27 25.58 -1.62 -2.44
CA LYS A 27 25.17 -1.72 -3.85
C LYS A 27 23.75 -2.29 -4.01
N PHE A 28 23.06 -2.62 -2.91
CA PHE A 28 21.72 -3.17 -2.93
C PHE A 28 20.69 -2.05 -3.01
N ARG A 29 19.87 -2.12 -4.06
CA ARG A 29 18.69 -1.27 -4.25
C ARG A 29 17.80 -1.39 -3.02
N THR A 30 17.19 -0.30 -2.58
CA THR A 30 16.36 -0.28 -1.36
C THR A 30 15.25 -1.33 -1.40
N PHE A 31 14.69 -1.64 -2.57
CA PHE A 31 13.73 -2.74 -2.73
C PHE A 31 14.30 -4.11 -2.32
N THR A 32 15.52 -4.43 -2.74
CA THR A 32 16.18 -5.69 -2.41
C THR A 32 16.45 -5.79 -0.91
N VAL A 33 16.84 -4.68 -0.28
CA VAL A 33 17.04 -4.60 1.18
C VAL A 33 15.73 -4.83 1.92
N ALA A 34 14.66 -4.12 1.53
CA ALA A 34 13.34 -4.26 2.14
C ALA A 34 12.80 -5.70 2.05
N VAL A 35 12.92 -6.33 0.88
CA VAL A 35 12.53 -7.73 0.68
C VAL A 35 13.35 -8.68 1.56
N ARG A 36 14.67 -8.48 1.67
CA ARG A 36 15.52 -9.32 2.51
C ARG A 36 15.09 -9.21 3.98
N GLU A 37 14.95 -8.00 4.50
CA GLU A 37 14.54 -7.75 5.88
C GLU A 37 13.16 -8.36 6.18
N MET A 38 12.20 -8.23 5.27
CA MET A 38 10.87 -8.83 5.43
C MET A 38 10.90 -10.36 5.35
N ARG A 39 11.87 -10.96 4.66
CA ARG A 39 12.09 -12.42 4.67
C ARG A 39 12.72 -12.89 5.98
N GLU A 40 13.63 -12.09 6.54
CA GLU A 40 14.29 -12.33 7.82
C GLU A 40 13.34 -12.07 9.02
N GLY A 41 12.16 -11.49 8.76
CA GLY A 41 11.10 -11.34 9.76
C GLY A 41 11.21 -10.06 10.59
N ALA A 42 12.11 -9.14 10.25
CA ALA A 42 12.26 -7.87 10.97
C ALA A 42 12.77 -6.75 10.08
N ARG A 43 12.06 -5.62 10.05
CA ARG A 43 12.51 -4.37 9.44
C ARG A 43 13.68 -3.79 10.23
N GLN A 44 14.73 -3.42 9.51
CA GLN A 44 15.91 -2.74 10.06
C GLN A 44 16.14 -1.38 9.38
N GLY A 45 15.74 -1.25 8.12
CA GLY A 45 15.98 -0.06 7.30
C GLY A 45 14.86 1.00 7.33
N ASN A 46 15.23 2.21 6.91
CA ASN A 46 14.31 3.32 6.72
C ASN A 46 13.75 3.33 5.29
N TRP A 47 12.84 2.40 4.99
CA TRP A 47 12.23 2.28 3.66
C TRP A 47 10.71 2.21 3.64
N ALA A 48 10.07 2.09 4.80
CA ALA A 48 8.62 1.84 4.90
C ALA A 48 7.79 2.86 4.10
N ALA A 49 8.09 4.16 4.21
CA ALA A 49 7.31 5.20 3.53
C ALA A 49 7.28 5.08 1.99
N HIS A 50 8.37 4.60 1.36
CA HIS A 50 8.47 4.53 -0.11
C HIS A 50 8.30 3.11 -0.69
N MET A 51 8.18 2.09 0.16
CA MET A 51 7.79 0.73 -0.24
C MET A 51 6.36 0.38 0.14
N LEU A 52 5.84 0.99 1.22
CA LEU A 52 4.48 0.83 1.72
C LEU A 52 3.75 2.18 1.68
N PRO A 53 3.59 2.79 0.49
CA PRO A 53 2.89 4.07 0.35
C PRO A 53 1.47 4.01 0.91
N ALA A 54 1.10 5.06 1.64
CA ALA A 54 -0.23 5.30 2.18
C ALA A 54 -0.73 6.70 1.77
N LEU A 55 -2.02 6.97 2.00
CA LEU A 55 -2.63 8.26 1.67
C LEU A 55 -2.10 9.35 2.64
N ARG A 56 -1.88 10.56 2.12
CA ARG A 56 -1.50 11.76 2.88
C ARG A 56 -2.68 12.31 3.68
N VAL A 57 -3.22 11.48 4.55
CA VAL A 57 -4.22 11.85 5.56
C VAL A 57 -3.65 11.68 6.97
N HIS A 58 -2.57 10.92 7.08
CA HIS A 58 -1.78 10.83 8.29
C HIS A 58 -0.90 12.08 8.44
N ASP A 59 -0.72 12.57 9.67
CA ASP A 59 0.30 13.57 10.08
C ASP A 59 1.75 13.09 9.86
N TYR A 60 1.93 12.08 9.00
CA TYR A 60 3.20 11.60 8.54
C TYR A 60 3.85 12.64 7.63
N ASN A 61 4.78 13.38 8.25
CA ASN A 61 5.68 14.33 7.60
C ASN A 61 6.69 13.65 6.63
N GLY A 62 6.36 12.46 6.15
CA GLY A 62 7.16 11.66 5.23
C GLY A 62 7.08 12.22 3.82
N GLU A 63 8.23 12.29 3.16
CA GLU A 63 8.36 12.72 1.77
C GLU A 63 7.52 11.87 0.79
N TYR A 64 7.19 10.63 1.16
CA TYR A 64 6.60 9.62 0.30
C TYR A 64 5.20 9.26 0.80
N HIS A 65 4.20 9.87 0.20
CA HIS A 65 2.78 9.59 0.43
C HIS A 65 2.04 9.69 -0.90
N ILE A 66 0.84 9.13 -0.93
CA ILE A 66 -0.10 9.25 -2.03
C ILE A 66 -1.07 10.37 -1.69
N GLU A 67 -1.24 11.36 -2.57
CA GLU A 67 -2.09 12.51 -2.29
C GLU A 67 -3.56 12.29 -2.69
N SER A 68 -3.83 11.26 -3.49
CA SER A 68 -5.18 10.96 -3.98
C SER A 68 -5.30 9.53 -4.49
N PHE A 69 -6.54 9.03 -4.57
CA PHE A 69 -6.83 7.74 -5.20
C PHE A 69 -6.43 7.69 -6.68
N ASP A 70 -6.46 8.81 -7.41
CA ASP A 70 -5.95 8.86 -8.80
C ASP A 70 -4.44 8.65 -8.88
N GLN A 71 -3.68 9.15 -7.89
CA GLN A 71 -2.25 8.85 -7.75
C GLN A 71 -2.04 7.38 -7.37
N ALA A 72 -2.87 6.84 -6.49
CA ALA A 72 -2.79 5.46 -6.08
C ALA A 72 -3.05 4.49 -7.25
N VAL A 73 -4.09 4.75 -8.05
CA VAL A 73 -4.37 3.98 -9.28
C VAL A 73 -3.22 4.09 -10.27
N ALA A 74 -2.64 5.27 -10.45
CA ALA A 74 -1.46 5.44 -11.30
C ALA A 74 -0.25 4.65 -10.78
N TYR A 75 -0.05 4.59 -9.46
CA TYR A 75 1.00 3.81 -8.81
C TYR A 75 0.85 2.30 -9.08
N LEU A 76 -0.37 1.75 -8.97
CA LEU A 76 -0.62 0.34 -9.26
C LEU A 76 -0.50 0.00 -10.74
N LYS A 77 -0.92 0.91 -11.63
CA LYS A 77 -0.78 0.72 -13.09
C LYS A 77 0.66 0.79 -13.56
N ASP A 78 1.56 1.35 -12.76
CA ASP A 78 2.98 1.35 -13.06
C ASP A 78 3.58 -0.05 -12.85
N GLU A 79 4.14 -0.60 -13.92
CA GLU A 79 4.64 -1.98 -13.96
C GLU A 79 5.71 -2.26 -12.89
N GLN A 80 6.58 -1.31 -12.56
CA GLN A 80 7.61 -1.52 -11.54
C GLN A 80 7.02 -1.37 -10.14
N LEU A 81 6.31 -0.27 -9.88
CA LEU A 81 5.81 0.05 -8.55
C LEU A 81 4.71 -0.91 -8.08
N GLY A 82 3.75 -1.23 -8.96
CA GLY A 82 2.71 -2.20 -8.69
C GLY A 82 3.27 -3.60 -8.39
N ARG A 83 4.25 -4.06 -9.19
CA ARG A 83 4.94 -5.34 -8.93
C ARG A 83 5.70 -5.33 -7.61
N ASN A 84 6.46 -4.28 -7.33
CA ASN A 84 7.26 -4.19 -6.10
C ASN A 84 6.37 -4.17 -4.84
N LEU A 85 5.28 -3.40 -4.87
CA LEU A 85 4.29 -3.37 -3.79
C LEU A 85 3.65 -4.74 -3.58
N GLY A 86 3.15 -5.37 -4.66
CA GLY A 86 2.56 -6.70 -4.57
C GLY A 86 3.55 -7.73 -4.01
N TYR A 87 4.82 -7.64 -4.41
CA TYR A 87 5.87 -8.54 -3.96
C TYR A 87 6.19 -8.37 -2.48
N ILE A 88 6.42 -7.14 -2.01
CA ILE A 88 6.76 -6.91 -0.60
C ILE A 88 5.60 -7.28 0.33
N LEU A 89 4.36 -6.99 -0.06
CA LEU A 89 3.18 -7.40 0.69
C LEU A 89 3.04 -8.93 0.72
N ALA A 90 3.35 -9.63 -0.37
CA ALA A 90 3.34 -11.09 -0.38
C ALA A 90 4.40 -11.68 0.56
N VAL A 91 5.60 -11.08 0.61
CA VAL A 91 6.65 -11.49 1.57
C VAL A 91 6.22 -11.27 3.01
N ILE A 92 5.60 -10.12 3.32
CA ILE A 92 5.01 -9.83 4.64
C ILE A 92 3.97 -10.90 5.01
N LEU A 93 3.08 -11.24 4.07
CA LEU A 93 2.07 -12.26 4.29
C LEU A 93 2.67 -13.64 4.57
N LEU A 94 3.82 -13.99 3.99
CA LEU A 94 4.51 -15.26 4.25
C LEU A 94 5.15 -15.35 5.65
N GLN A 95 5.28 -14.24 6.37
CA GLN A 95 5.70 -14.25 7.78
C GLN A 95 4.56 -14.62 8.73
N THR A 96 3.31 -14.51 8.26
CA THR A 96 2.12 -14.76 9.09
C THR A 96 1.99 -16.20 9.64
N PRO A 97 2.35 -17.27 8.90
CA PRO A 97 2.31 -18.63 9.44
C PRO A 97 3.50 -18.93 10.37
N GLN A 98 4.57 -18.14 10.31
CA GLN A 98 5.76 -18.30 11.16
C GLN A 98 5.55 -17.73 12.57
N GLY A 99 4.41 -17.10 12.83
CA GLY A 99 4.07 -16.55 14.14
C GLY A 99 4.75 -15.23 14.49
N VAL A 100 5.43 -14.59 13.51
CA VAL A 100 6.03 -13.26 13.70
C VAL A 100 4.92 -12.23 13.88
N ASP A 101 4.94 -11.53 15.00
CA ASP A 101 4.01 -10.45 15.29
C ASP A 101 4.34 -9.19 14.47
N VAL A 102 3.35 -8.32 14.28
CA VAL A 102 3.48 -7.15 13.40
C VAL A 102 4.45 -6.10 13.96
N GLU A 103 4.60 -6.02 15.28
CA GLU A 103 5.49 -5.04 15.93
C GLU A 103 6.95 -5.45 15.74
N THR A 104 7.26 -6.74 15.91
CA THR A 104 8.57 -7.32 15.58
C THR A 104 8.86 -7.18 14.10
N LEU A 105 7.88 -7.49 13.23
CA LEU A 105 8.07 -7.40 11.78
C LEU A 105 8.38 -5.97 11.33
N MET A 106 7.62 -4.99 11.81
CA MET A 106 7.77 -3.59 11.38
C MET A 106 8.78 -2.80 12.22
N GLY A 107 9.24 -3.34 13.35
CA GLY A 107 10.26 -2.79 14.23
C GLY A 107 9.87 -1.52 14.99
N SER A 108 8.69 -0.95 14.75
CA SER A 108 8.19 0.22 15.46
C SER A 108 6.68 0.39 15.28
N ALA A 109 6.01 1.01 16.26
CA ALA A 109 4.60 1.38 16.16
C ALA A 109 4.29 2.23 14.92
N GLU A 110 5.24 3.08 14.55
CA GLU A 110 5.20 3.89 13.34
C GLU A 110 5.19 3.04 12.06
N GLY A 111 6.06 2.02 12.00
CA GLY A 111 6.07 1.07 10.88
C GLY A 111 4.78 0.26 10.81
N VAL A 112 4.21 -0.13 11.97
CA VAL A 112 2.93 -0.84 12.04
C VAL A 112 1.80 0.02 11.47
N LYS A 113 1.71 1.28 11.89
CA LYS A 113 0.71 2.23 11.36
C LYS A 113 0.90 2.47 9.86
N GLN A 114 2.14 2.63 9.38
CA GLN A 114 2.43 2.75 7.96
C GLN A 114 1.95 1.52 7.18
N LEU A 115 2.20 0.31 7.70
CA LEU A 115 1.71 -0.93 7.08
C LEU A 115 0.19 -0.96 7.05
N HIS A 116 -0.48 -0.64 8.18
CA HIS A 116 -1.94 -0.64 8.29
C HIS A 116 -2.60 0.33 7.31
N ALA A 117 -2.10 1.56 7.24
CA ALA A 117 -2.57 2.59 6.32
C ALA A 117 -2.33 2.20 4.85
N CYS A 118 -1.16 1.64 4.55
CA CYS A 118 -0.83 1.11 3.23
C CYS A 118 -1.82 0.03 2.81
N VAL A 119 -1.95 -1.06 3.58
CA VAL A 119 -2.84 -2.17 3.19
C VAL A 119 -4.30 -1.75 3.14
N THR A 120 -4.73 -0.79 3.96
CA THR A 120 -6.08 -0.21 3.89
C THR A 120 -6.30 0.51 2.56
N LEU A 121 -5.42 1.45 2.18
CA LEU A 121 -5.52 2.18 0.91
C LEU A 121 -5.61 1.21 -0.28
N TRP A 122 -4.71 0.24 -0.33
CA TRP A 122 -4.64 -0.69 -1.45
C TRP A 122 -5.78 -1.70 -1.46
N ASP A 123 -6.33 -2.07 -0.30
CA ASP A 123 -7.55 -2.88 -0.20
C ASP A 123 -8.77 -2.12 -0.77
N TYR A 124 -8.93 -0.83 -0.46
CA TYR A 124 -9.98 0.01 -1.07
C TYR A 124 -9.88 0.07 -2.60
N ILE A 125 -8.68 0.31 -3.11
CA ILE A 125 -8.46 0.45 -4.56
C ILE A 125 -8.71 -0.87 -5.28
N THR A 126 -8.21 -1.98 -4.73
CA THR A 126 -8.35 -3.30 -5.36
C THR A 126 -9.78 -3.84 -5.29
N LYS A 127 -10.59 -3.41 -4.31
CA LYS A 127 -12.03 -3.68 -4.25
C LYS A 127 -12.85 -2.79 -5.19
N GLY A 128 -12.50 -1.50 -5.28
CA GLY A 128 -13.25 -0.50 -6.06
C GLY A 128 -12.94 -0.45 -7.56
N CYS A 129 -11.72 -0.78 -7.97
CA CYS A 129 -11.36 -0.83 -9.38
C CYS A 129 -11.78 -2.19 -9.94
N GLY A 130 -12.91 -2.22 -10.65
CA GLY A 130 -13.51 -3.42 -11.19
C GLY A 130 -12.69 -4.21 -12.22
N GLN A 131 -11.53 -3.76 -12.70
CA GLN A 131 -10.69 -4.52 -13.64
C GLN A 131 -9.17 -4.32 -13.46
N GLU A 132 -8.45 -5.45 -13.59
CA GLU A 132 -7.00 -5.73 -13.60
C GLU A 132 -6.11 -4.68 -14.31
N PRO A 133 -4.84 -4.47 -13.89
CA PRO A 133 -3.86 -5.53 -13.69
C PRO A 133 -3.16 -5.55 -12.32
N HIS A 134 -2.84 -6.78 -11.91
CA HIS A 134 -2.11 -7.22 -10.71
C HIS A 134 -3.01 -7.79 -9.59
N THR A 135 -3.77 -8.84 -9.95
CA THR A 135 -4.55 -9.76 -9.10
C THR A 135 -3.89 -10.17 -7.77
N ALA A 136 -2.57 -10.20 -7.71
CA ALA A 136 -1.82 -10.58 -6.52
C ALA A 136 -2.04 -9.60 -5.35
N ALA A 137 -2.09 -8.29 -5.60
CA ALA A 137 -2.26 -7.29 -4.54
C ALA A 137 -3.64 -7.40 -3.87
N ARG A 138 -4.70 -7.65 -4.67
CA ARG A 138 -6.09 -7.81 -4.20
C ARG A 138 -6.24 -8.95 -3.20
N SER A 139 -5.61 -10.10 -3.45
CA SER A 139 -5.68 -11.22 -2.49
C SER A 139 -4.83 -10.98 -1.24
N VAL A 140 -3.80 -10.14 -1.30
CA VAL A 140 -2.79 -10.05 -0.24
C VAL A 140 -3.19 -9.03 0.82
N CYS A 141 -3.66 -7.84 0.44
CA CYS A 141 -4.03 -6.77 1.40
C CYS A 141 -5.07 -7.24 2.42
N GLY A 142 -6.19 -7.80 1.95
CA GLY A 142 -7.25 -8.31 2.83
C GLY A 142 -6.78 -9.45 3.76
N LYS A 143 -5.80 -10.26 3.35
CA LYS A 143 -5.22 -11.31 4.21
C LYS A 143 -4.31 -10.73 5.29
N ILE A 144 -3.51 -9.72 4.95
CA ILE A 144 -2.67 -8.99 5.92
C ILE A 144 -3.56 -8.29 6.95
N LEU A 145 -4.61 -7.60 6.50
CA LEU A 145 -5.62 -6.96 7.36
C LEU A 145 -6.23 -7.98 8.34
N LYS A 146 -6.74 -9.11 7.85
CA LYS A 146 -7.31 -10.16 8.70
C LYS A 146 -6.33 -10.70 9.72
N LYS A 147 -5.06 -10.88 9.35
CA LYS A 147 -4.05 -11.48 10.22
C LYS A 147 -3.56 -10.52 11.30
N TYR A 148 -3.15 -9.31 10.92
CA TYR A 148 -2.44 -8.40 11.81
C TYR A 148 -3.33 -7.31 12.40
N PHE A 149 -4.46 -7.02 11.76
CA PHE A 149 -5.33 -5.90 12.10
C PHE A 149 -6.78 -6.33 12.30
N LYS A 150 -7.04 -7.61 12.58
CA LYS A 150 -8.39 -8.18 12.81
C LYS A 150 -9.39 -7.95 11.66
N GLY A 151 -8.90 -7.61 10.46
CA GLY A 151 -9.73 -7.25 9.32
C GLY A 151 -10.24 -5.81 9.35
N GLU A 152 -9.80 -5.01 10.33
CA GLU A 152 -10.18 -3.61 10.49
C GLU A 152 -9.30 -2.72 9.62
N ASN A 153 -9.91 -1.70 9.03
CA ASN A 153 -9.21 -0.66 8.28
C ASN A 153 -8.40 0.21 9.25
N ASP A 154 -7.53 1.07 8.73
CA ASP A 154 -6.74 2.02 9.53
C ASP A 154 -7.59 2.99 10.39
N GLY A 155 -8.92 2.95 10.24
CA GLY A 155 -9.87 3.72 11.03
C GLY A 155 -9.94 5.18 10.63
N GLU A 156 -9.17 5.58 9.61
CA GLU A 156 -9.04 6.98 9.23
C GLU A 156 -10.27 7.45 8.43
N PRO A 157 -11.07 8.40 8.98
CA PRO A 157 -12.26 8.90 8.31
C PRO A 157 -11.95 9.55 6.96
N ASP A 158 -10.76 10.13 6.84
CA ASP A 158 -10.31 10.81 5.63
C ASP A 158 -9.97 9.82 4.51
N THR A 159 -9.46 8.63 4.82
CA THR A 159 -9.27 7.56 3.83
C THR A 159 -10.62 7.11 3.26
N VAL A 160 -11.62 6.90 4.13
CA VAL A 160 -12.99 6.51 3.74
C VAL A 160 -13.66 7.61 2.91
N SER A 161 -13.55 8.86 3.36
CA SER A 161 -14.16 10.02 2.70
C SER A 161 -13.52 10.29 1.34
N ALA A 162 -12.18 10.19 1.24
CA ALA A 162 -11.46 10.31 -0.01
C ALA A 162 -11.84 9.21 -1.01
N TYR A 163 -12.01 7.96 -0.55
CA TYR A 163 -12.49 6.88 -1.39
C TYR A 163 -13.93 7.12 -1.88
N SER A 164 -14.83 7.54 -0.98
CA SER A 164 -16.23 7.86 -1.31
C SER A 164 -16.32 8.94 -2.40
N ALA A 165 -15.56 10.01 -2.23
CA ALA A 165 -15.49 11.11 -3.18
C ALA A 165 -14.88 10.68 -4.52
N TRP A 166 -13.85 9.84 -4.51
CA TRP A 166 -13.21 9.34 -5.71
C TRP A 166 -14.10 8.36 -6.49
N SER A 167 -14.66 7.36 -5.82
CA SER A 167 -15.52 6.34 -6.44
C SER A 167 -16.75 6.96 -7.10
N SER A 168 -17.41 7.90 -6.42
CA SER A 168 -18.56 8.64 -6.98
C SER A 168 -18.23 9.36 -8.30
N ARG A 169 -17.00 9.86 -8.47
CA ARG A 169 -16.55 10.52 -9.72
C ARG A 169 -16.31 9.52 -10.86
N GLN A 170 -15.93 8.28 -10.55
CA GLN A 170 -15.74 7.25 -11.58
C GLN A 170 -17.09 6.81 -12.17
N VAL A 171 -18.12 6.67 -11.34
CA VAL A 171 -19.50 6.33 -11.78
C VAL A 171 -20.06 7.34 -12.78
N VAL A 172 -19.78 8.63 -12.57
CA VAL A 172 -20.24 9.71 -13.46
C VAL A 172 -19.52 9.67 -14.82
N LYS A 173 -18.31 9.10 -14.90
CA LYS A 173 -17.56 8.97 -16.16
C LYS A 173 -17.95 7.74 -16.98
N GLU A 174 -18.43 6.67 -16.33
CA GLU A 174 -18.86 5.42 -16.98
C GLU A 174 -20.37 5.40 -17.27
N GLY A 175 -20.92 6.53 -17.73
CA GLY A 175 -22.34 6.67 -18.05
C GLY A 175 -22.83 5.57 -19.00
N GLY A 176 -23.41 4.50 -18.45
CA GLY A 176 -24.17 3.53 -19.24
C GLY A 176 -24.44 2.15 -18.65
N ARG A 177 -23.60 1.54 -17.81
CA ARG A 177 -23.91 0.24 -17.18
C ARG A 177 -22.91 -0.17 -16.10
N ASP A 178 -23.46 -0.74 -15.02
CA ASP A 178 -22.84 -1.30 -13.81
C ASP A 178 -22.19 -0.29 -12.85
N ALA A 179 -23.00 0.20 -11.91
CA ALA A 179 -22.52 0.95 -10.75
C ALA A 179 -21.58 0.07 -9.90
N PRO A 180 -20.41 0.57 -9.47
CA PRO A 180 -19.65 -0.08 -8.43
C PRO A 180 -20.49 -0.10 -7.14
N MET A 181 -20.52 -1.25 -6.46
CA MET A 181 -21.20 -1.44 -5.17
C MET A 181 -20.96 -0.24 -4.26
N SER A 182 -22.02 0.24 -3.62
CA SER A 182 -21.88 1.28 -2.60
C SER A 182 -20.91 0.82 -1.52
N ILE A 183 -20.22 1.77 -0.87
CA ILE A 183 -19.34 1.48 0.27
C ILE A 183 -20.07 0.62 1.30
N ARG A 184 -21.36 0.89 1.52
CA ARG A 184 -22.20 0.11 2.43
C ARG A 184 -22.33 -1.35 2.00
N GLU A 185 -22.52 -1.63 0.72
CA GLU A 185 -22.62 -2.98 0.17
C GLU A 185 -21.26 -3.72 0.11
N LEU A 186 -20.15 -3.00 -0.06
CA LEU A 186 -18.78 -3.54 0.03
C LEU A 186 -18.44 -4.06 1.45
N PHE A 187 -19.10 -3.55 2.49
CA PHE A 187 -18.79 -3.84 3.89
C PHE A 187 -19.88 -4.60 4.66
N GLU A 188 -21.16 -4.52 4.28
CA GLU A 188 -22.25 -5.27 4.91
C GLU A 188 -22.44 -6.70 4.32
N GLY A 189 -21.66 -7.08 3.31
CA GLY A 189 -21.72 -8.40 2.65
C GLY A 189 -20.85 -9.47 3.28
N ASN A 190 -21.10 -9.86 4.54
CA ASN A 190 -20.88 -11.22 5.05
C ASN A 190 -21.40 -11.32 6.51
N ASN A 191 -22.62 -11.81 6.68
CA ASN A 191 -23.09 -12.38 7.95
C ASN A 191 -23.53 -13.82 7.67
#